data_AF-A0A0M2WTI4-F1
#
_entry.id   AF-A0A0M2WTI4-F1
#
_cell.length_a   1.000
_cell.length_b   1.000
_cell.length_c   1.000
_cell.angle_alpha   90.00
_cell.angle_beta   90.00
_cell.angle_gamma   90.00
#
_symmetry.space_group_name_H-M   'P 1'
#
loop_
_entity.id
_entity.type
_entity.pdbx_description
1 polymer ?
#
loop_
_entity_poly.entity_id
_entity_poly.type
_entity_poly.pdbx_seq_one_letter_code
_entity_poly.pdbx_strand_id
1 'polypeptide(L)'
;MDNPFKKRATEFIDEPAALISLVSHEPLKIFFDDHAGDAIFEKLVTIIGTPGSGKTTIARLIELDTLMTLMRSAGDSEVRDLISTLNDARIIQELQPNILAYRIPVGSNLRDIWELPYSDAIKSSLLRSFLQAKGVLGWLRKLEKEEVPVRSIKIDVKENMQTEANIIFADNIEKFLDFARGVEEQIFRIITALVPPSEDKLATLTNNLRYNAFDVIETISAPLFAGKPPVKLKPLIILDDAHELHQQQFADVNNWLRGRELRVARWLMTRVDAISTEKLRAALSAAQEEEKPGTTKGRDEIIALLQRTGGRTAFKKIANDISRRYIAQMSSFRRKPGTTLETFLDARPTPLTDNQLAELTQSVEKLISDNKFSPQQMGIIESSIPKTVTADQRLMLTRILISRERKRVPQTQLFFDDQNDNEEAEDDLLNVKPSLVTGADIQLMHDYGRPFYYGLDRLSDASDDNIEQFINLAGALINQIETKVIRGRTAQLDARTQHNALTERAVKTMKEWDFPRSHLVKKMIAFIAKKCVNKTLAANAPLDDGANAYGVPQSEMEHLERTYPVLRQVLHYGLAYNAISLRENYQCKRKVWCLIKLGGLPIIEHKLTFSKGGFCEGHLVDLAESIVE
;
A
#
# COMPACT_ATOMS: atom_id res chain seq x y z
N MET A 1 -3.20 -29.23 1.32
CA MET A 1 -1.80 -28.97 0.92
C MET A 1 -1.74 -27.48 0.67
N ASP A 2 -1.03 -26.77 1.55
CA ASP A 2 -1.32 -25.36 1.80
C ASP A 2 -0.20 -24.49 1.24
N ASN A 3 -0.41 -23.96 0.03
CA ASN A 3 0.43 -22.88 -0.47
C ASN A 3 -0.02 -21.57 0.21
N PRO A 4 0.80 -20.98 1.11
CA PRO A 4 0.44 -19.78 1.84
C PRO A 4 0.30 -18.55 0.93
N PHE A 5 0.94 -18.54 -0.25
CA PHE A 5 0.75 -17.48 -1.25
C PHE A 5 -0.63 -17.51 -1.92
N LYS A 6 -1.38 -18.62 -1.77
CA LYS A 6 -2.75 -18.79 -2.28
C LYS A 6 -3.82 -18.68 -1.22
N LYS A 7 -3.47 -18.83 0.06
CA LYS A 7 -4.40 -18.50 1.14
C LYS A 7 -4.65 -17.00 1.03
N ARG A 8 -5.92 -16.61 0.80
CA ARG A 8 -6.31 -15.19 0.80
C ARG A 8 -5.89 -14.55 2.11
N ALA A 9 -5.65 -13.24 2.06
CA ALA A 9 -5.18 -12.32 3.08
C ALA A 9 -5.00 -12.90 4.51
N THR A 10 -3.88 -12.56 5.15
CA THR A 10 -3.58 -12.81 6.57
C THR A 10 -4.75 -12.58 7.55
N GLU A 11 -5.75 -11.81 7.12
CA GLU A 11 -7.08 -11.64 7.72
C GLU A 11 -7.80 -12.96 8.06
N PHE A 12 -7.65 -14.02 7.26
CA PHE A 12 -8.31 -15.32 7.48
C PHE A 12 -7.51 -16.31 8.35
N ILE A 13 -6.34 -15.89 8.87
CA ILE A 13 -5.49 -16.75 9.69
C ILE A 13 -5.87 -16.56 11.16
N ASP A 14 -6.80 -17.33 11.69
CA ASP A 14 -7.32 -17.10 13.05
C ASP A 14 -6.29 -17.37 14.16
N GLU A 15 -5.34 -18.27 13.93
CA GLU A 15 -4.33 -18.66 14.93
C GLU A 15 -3.18 -17.64 15.06
N PRO A 16 -2.92 -17.10 16.27
CA PRO A 16 -1.83 -16.13 16.47
C PRO A 16 -0.44 -16.63 16.08
N ALA A 17 -0.13 -17.90 16.36
CA ALA A 17 1.16 -18.49 16.01
C ALA A 17 1.39 -18.54 14.49
N ALA A 18 0.35 -18.90 13.73
CA ALA A 18 0.40 -18.90 12.27
C ALA A 18 0.55 -17.48 11.71
N LEU A 19 -0.12 -16.48 12.30
CA LEU A 19 0.04 -15.08 11.94
C LEU A 19 1.48 -14.60 12.17
N ILE A 20 2.05 -14.80 13.37
CA ILE A 20 3.42 -14.38 13.74
C ILE A 20 4.45 -14.95 12.76
N SER A 21 4.26 -16.19 12.31
CA SER A 21 5.18 -16.86 11.38
C SER A 21 5.23 -16.22 9.98
N LEU A 22 4.22 -15.42 9.61
CA LEU A 22 4.08 -14.81 8.28
C LEU A 22 4.30 -13.29 8.30
N VAL A 23 4.23 -12.65 9.47
CA VAL A 23 4.37 -11.20 9.60
C VAL A 23 5.83 -10.79 9.54
N SER A 24 6.12 -9.79 8.69
CA SER A 24 7.42 -9.12 8.63
C SER A 24 7.47 -7.94 9.60
N HIS A 25 8.62 -7.71 10.22
CA HIS A 25 8.85 -6.56 11.10
C HIS A 25 9.18 -5.27 10.32
N GLU A 26 9.66 -5.40 9.08
CA GLU A 26 10.12 -4.27 8.25
C GLU A 26 9.01 -3.22 7.99
N PRO A 27 7.75 -3.58 7.63
CA PRO A 27 6.70 -2.58 7.44
C PRO A 27 6.32 -1.85 8.74
N LEU A 28 6.39 -2.54 9.88
CA LEU A 28 6.04 -1.99 11.18
C LEU A 28 7.04 -0.93 11.61
N LYS A 29 8.33 -1.20 11.37
CA LYS A 29 9.39 -0.25 11.66
C LYS A 29 9.15 1.07 10.97
N ILE A 30 8.86 1.05 9.66
CA ILE A 30 8.56 2.26 8.89
C ILE A 30 7.33 2.98 9.45
N PHE A 31 6.26 2.23 9.77
CA PHE A 31 5.03 2.81 10.29
C PHE A 31 5.20 3.47 11.67
N PHE A 32 5.96 2.85 12.58
CA PHE A 32 6.14 3.37 13.94
C PHE A 32 7.24 4.43 14.03
N ASP A 33 8.31 4.32 13.25
CA ASP A 33 9.40 5.30 13.21
C ASP A 33 8.89 6.67 12.72
N ASP A 34 8.02 6.70 11.70
CA ASP A 34 7.40 7.92 11.15
C ASP A 34 6.49 8.66 12.15
N HIS A 35 6.08 7.98 13.22
CA HIS A 35 5.07 8.47 14.17
C HIS A 35 5.53 8.39 15.64
N ALA A 36 6.84 8.44 15.86
CA ALA A 36 7.51 8.10 17.12
C ALA A 36 6.86 8.64 18.41
N GLY A 37 6.83 7.79 19.44
CA GLY A 37 6.51 8.13 20.83
C GLY A 37 5.08 7.80 21.27
N ASP A 38 4.64 8.40 22.37
CA ASP A 38 3.30 8.14 22.96
C ASP A 38 2.15 8.74 22.13
N ALA A 39 2.47 9.56 21.13
CA ALA A 39 1.49 10.28 20.31
C ALA A 39 0.52 9.34 19.57
N ILE A 40 0.98 8.15 19.15
CA ILE A 40 0.14 7.12 18.50
C ILE A 40 -0.89 6.49 19.45
N PHE A 41 -0.71 6.67 20.76
CA PHE A 41 -1.62 6.18 21.79
C PHE A 41 -2.40 7.29 22.48
N GLU A 42 -2.06 8.56 22.25
CA GLU A 42 -2.74 9.72 22.85
C GLU A 42 -3.72 10.38 21.88
N LYS A 43 -3.37 10.42 20.59
CA LYS A 43 -4.17 11.08 19.55
C LYS A 43 -4.99 10.05 18.77
N LEU A 44 -5.99 10.54 18.04
CA LEU A 44 -6.61 9.74 16.99
C LEU A 44 -5.56 9.46 15.90
N VAL A 45 -5.35 8.19 15.59
CA VAL A 45 -4.53 7.77 14.46
C VAL A 45 -5.43 7.24 13.35
N THR A 46 -5.51 7.96 12.22
CA THR A 46 -6.22 7.52 11.04
C THR A 46 -5.25 6.85 10.08
N ILE A 47 -5.35 5.53 9.99
CA ILE A 47 -4.49 4.69 9.16
C ILE A 47 -5.19 4.46 7.82
N ILE A 48 -4.58 4.95 6.77
CA ILE A 48 -5.10 4.91 5.41
C ILE A 48 -4.23 3.96 4.60
N GLY A 49 -4.87 3.04 3.91
CA GLY A 49 -4.17 2.18 2.98
C GLY A 49 -5.11 1.56 1.96
N THR A 50 -4.58 1.23 0.80
CA THR A 50 -5.31 0.48 -0.23
C THR A 50 -5.68 -0.92 0.27
N PRO A 51 -6.59 -1.62 -0.41
CA PRO A 51 -6.77 -3.06 -0.19
C PRO A 51 -5.41 -3.78 -0.22
N GLY A 52 -5.20 -4.71 0.72
CA GLY A 52 -3.97 -5.50 0.78
C GLY A 52 -2.72 -4.83 1.35
N SER A 53 -2.83 -3.60 1.86
CA SER A 53 -1.69 -2.87 2.45
C SER A 53 -1.26 -3.39 3.84
N GLY A 54 -1.98 -4.36 4.42
CA GLY A 54 -1.65 -4.93 5.73
C GLY A 54 -2.28 -4.25 6.96
N LYS A 55 -3.28 -3.36 6.80
CA LYS A 55 -4.01 -2.70 7.92
C LYS A 55 -4.46 -3.69 9.00
N THR A 56 -5.27 -4.65 8.58
CA THR A 56 -5.82 -5.71 9.43
C THR A 56 -4.74 -6.55 10.08
N THR A 57 -3.64 -6.82 9.37
CA THR A 57 -2.48 -7.55 9.89
C THR A 57 -1.85 -6.82 11.07
N ILE A 58 -1.66 -5.50 10.96
CA ILE A 58 -1.13 -4.66 12.03
C ILE A 58 -2.10 -4.65 13.21
N ALA A 59 -3.41 -4.47 12.96
CA ALA A 59 -4.43 -4.48 14.01
C ALA A 59 -4.40 -5.77 14.83
N ARG A 60 -4.30 -6.93 14.17
CA ARG A 60 -4.29 -8.25 14.80
C ARG A 60 -2.98 -8.58 15.50
N LEU A 61 -1.87 -8.09 14.98
CA LEU A 61 -0.54 -8.30 15.57
C LEU A 61 -0.47 -7.74 17.00
N ILE A 62 -1.11 -6.60 17.24
CA ILE A 62 -1.03 -5.86 18.50
C ILE A 62 -2.14 -6.24 19.49
N GLU A 63 -3.03 -7.16 19.13
CA GLU A 63 -4.00 -7.73 20.06
C GLU A 63 -3.30 -8.57 21.14
N LEU A 64 -3.88 -8.57 22.35
CA LEU A 64 -3.26 -9.16 23.54
C LEU A 64 -2.84 -10.63 23.32
N ASP A 65 -3.71 -11.46 22.74
CA ASP A 65 -3.43 -12.88 22.53
C ASP A 65 -2.25 -13.11 21.56
N THR A 66 -2.12 -12.25 20.55
CA THR A 66 -0.97 -12.29 19.64
C THR A 66 0.30 -11.84 20.34
N LEU A 67 0.25 -10.77 21.13
CA LEU A 67 1.39 -10.30 21.92
C LEU A 67 1.84 -11.37 22.94
N MET A 68 0.91 -12.00 23.64
CA MET A 68 1.20 -13.07 24.61
C MET A 68 1.85 -14.27 23.92
N THR A 69 1.34 -14.68 22.76
CA THR A 69 1.95 -15.75 21.95
C THR A 69 3.37 -15.36 21.50
N LEU A 70 3.56 -14.13 21.03
CA LEU A 70 4.85 -13.60 20.60
C LEU A 70 5.89 -13.63 21.72
N MET A 71 5.50 -13.18 22.92
CA MET A 71 6.39 -13.15 24.09
C MET A 71 6.72 -14.56 24.61
N ARG A 72 5.80 -15.53 24.52
CA ARG A 72 6.09 -16.95 24.82
C ARG A 72 7.15 -17.53 23.86
N SER A 73 7.19 -17.04 22.62
CA SER A 73 8.18 -17.41 21.59
C SER A 73 9.41 -16.51 21.55
N ALA A 74 9.67 -15.69 22.58
CA ALA A 74 10.78 -14.73 22.57
C ALA A 74 12.20 -15.36 22.44
N GLY A 75 12.32 -16.67 22.70
CA GLY A 75 13.56 -17.42 22.47
C GLY A 75 13.89 -17.64 20.99
N ASP A 76 12.90 -17.55 20.09
CA ASP A 76 13.06 -17.84 18.67
C ASP A 76 13.73 -16.67 17.94
N SER A 77 14.79 -16.97 17.18
CA SER A 77 15.54 -15.94 16.44
C SER A 77 14.70 -15.23 15.37
N GLU A 78 13.69 -15.89 14.79
CA GLU A 78 12.80 -15.33 13.76
C GLU A 78 11.84 -14.26 14.28
N VAL A 79 11.62 -14.24 15.60
CA VAL A 79 10.65 -13.39 16.30
C VAL A 79 11.34 -12.21 17.01
N ARG A 80 12.65 -12.32 17.26
CA ARG A 80 13.43 -11.29 17.98
C ARG A 80 13.32 -9.90 17.36
N ASP A 81 13.46 -9.79 16.05
CA ASP A 81 13.41 -8.49 15.35
C ASP A 81 12.00 -7.87 15.43
N LEU A 82 10.96 -8.70 15.43
CA LEU A 82 9.58 -8.27 15.61
C LEU A 82 9.33 -7.76 17.04
N ILE A 83 9.83 -8.47 18.06
CA ILE A 83 9.76 -8.01 19.46
C ILE A 83 10.50 -6.69 19.63
N SER A 84 11.70 -6.55 19.05
CA SER A 84 12.47 -5.31 19.11
C SER A 84 11.67 -4.15 18.53
N THR A 85 11.08 -4.33 17.35
CA THR A 85 10.27 -3.30 16.68
C THR A 85 9.05 -2.89 17.52
N LEU A 86 8.37 -3.85 18.15
CA LEU A 86 7.22 -3.57 19.03
C LEU A 86 7.63 -2.92 20.36
N ASN A 87 8.84 -3.19 20.84
CA ASN A 87 9.41 -2.55 22.02
C ASN A 87 9.78 -1.09 21.73
N ASP A 88 10.39 -0.82 20.57
CA ASP A 88 10.69 0.54 20.10
C ASP A 88 9.40 1.36 19.94
N ALA A 89 8.32 0.72 19.49
CA ALA A 89 6.98 1.31 19.39
C ALA A 89 6.22 1.43 20.73
N ARG A 90 6.80 1.01 21.86
CA ARG A 90 6.18 0.97 23.20
C ARG A 90 4.89 0.16 23.30
N ILE A 91 4.69 -0.81 22.40
CA ILE A 91 3.58 -1.78 22.45
C ILE A 91 3.89 -2.86 23.50
N ILE A 92 5.15 -3.25 23.58
CA ILE A 92 5.71 -4.16 24.58
C ILE A 92 6.76 -3.38 25.38
N GLN A 93 6.87 -3.64 26.68
CA GLN A 93 7.94 -3.12 27.54
C GLN A 93 8.40 -4.23 28.47
N GLU A 94 9.71 -4.50 28.54
CA GLU A 94 10.27 -5.55 29.42
C GLU A 94 9.62 -6.93 29.25
N LEU A 95 9.27 -7.32 28.02
CA LEU A 95 8.51 -8.55 27.71
C LEU A 95 7.15 -8.62 28.44
N GLN A 96 6.51 -7.46 28.64
CA GLN A 96 5.14 -7.32 29.10
C GLN A 96 4.36 -6.46 28.11
N PRO A 97 3.05 -6.70 27.92
CA PRO A 97 2.24 -5.85 27.07
C PRO A 97 2.00 -4.52 27.78
N ASN A 98 2.13 -3.40 27.04
CA ASN A 98 1.81 -2.06 27.54
C ASN A 98 0.40 -1.61 27.13
N ILE A 99 -0.19 -2.28 26.13
CA ILE A 99 -1.50 -1.95 25.58
C ILE A 99 -2.47 -3.14 25.67
N LEU A 100 -3.76 -2.82 25.73
CA LEU A 100 -4.85 -3.77 25.58
C LEU A 100 -5.65 -3.39 24.34
N ALA A 101 -5.20 -3.86 23.18
CA ALA A 101 -5.84 -3.57 21.90
C ALA A 101 -7.04 -4.49 21.65
N TYR A 102 -8.11 -3.90 21.14
CA TYR A 102 -9.25 -4.63 20.62
C TYR A 102 -9.68 -4.10 19.26
N ARG A 103 -9.73 -5.00 18.27
CA ARG A 103 -10.21 -4.70 16.93
C ARG A 103 -11.73 -4.84 16.85
N ILE A 104 -12.40 -3.76 16.47
CA ILE A 104 -13.80 -3.76 16.04
C ILE A 104 -13.83 -3.68 14.52
N PRO A 105 -14.13 -4.79 13.81
CA PRO A 105 -14.44 -4.69 12.39
C PRO A 105 -15.76 -3.93 12.21
N VAL A 106 -15.74 -2.87 11.41
CA VAL A 106 -16.95 -2.16 11.03
C VAL A 106 -17.75 -3.06 10.09
N GLY A 107 -18.85 -3.60 10.61
CA GLY A 107 -19.80 -4.43 9.86
C GLY A 107 -21.15 -3.74 9.67
N SER A 108 -22.08 -4.45 9.00
CA SER A 108 -23.44 -3.97 8.70
C SER A 108 -24.13 -3.40 9.92
N ASN A 109 -24.07 -4.07 11.07
CA ASN A 109 -24.77 -3.63 12.29
C ASN A 109 -24.39 -2.20 12.73
N LEU A 110 -23.13 -1.78 12.53
CA LEU A 110 -22.73 -0.41 12.87
C LEU A 110 -23.28 0.58 11.84
N ARG A 111 -23.24 0.23 10.56
CA ARG A 111 -23.78 1.04 9.45
C ARG A 111 -25.30 1.18 9.54
N ASP A 112 -26.01 0.12 9.92
CA ASP A 112 -27.48 0.04 9.99
C ASP A 112 -28.07 1.05 10.98
N ILE A 113 -27.28 1.50 11.98
CA ILE A 113 -27.70 2.59 12.88
C ILE A 113 -28.07 3.85 12.08
N TRP A 114 -27.40 4.11 10.96
CA TRP A 114 -27.66 5.28 10.12
C TRP A 114 -28.95 5.19 9.30
N GLU A 115 -29.45 3.97 9.09
CA GLU A 115 -30.72 3.67 8.40
C GLU A 115 -31.95 3.80 9.30
N LEU A 116 -31.74 3.91 10.62
CA LEU A 116 -32.84 4.06 11.58
C LEU A 116 -33.59 5.38 11.36
N PRO A 117 -34.91 5.43 11.59
CA PRO A 117 -35.74 6.62 11.39
C PRO A 117 -35.64 7.60 12.58
N TYR A 118 -34.42 7.92 13.00
CA TYR A 118 -34.13 8.83 14.10
C TYR A 118 -33.37 10.05 13.64
N SER A 119 -33.39 11.09 14.46
CA SER A 119 -32.52 12.25 14.36
C SER A 119 -31.03 11.86 14.45
N ASP A 120 -30.18 12.63 13.77
CA ASP A 120 -28.73 12.40 13.75
C ASP A 120 -28.13 12.39 15.16
N ALA A 121 -28.66 13.19 16.09
CA ALA A 121 -28.21 13.22 17.48
C ALA A 121 -28.42 11.86 18.19
N ILE A 122 -29.58 11.23 17.99
CA ILE A 122 -29.88 9.91 18.56
C ILE A 122 -29.01 8.84 17.89
N LYS A 123 -28.87 8.87 16.56
CA LYS A 123 -28.01 7.95 15.80
C LYS A 123 -26.56 8.01 16.30
N SER A 124 -26.00 9.21 16.45
CA SER A 124 -24.66 9.42 17.01
C SER A 124 -24.55 8.90 18.44
N SER A 125 -25.53 9.19 19.31
CA SER A 125 -25.52 8.69 20.69
C SER A 125 -25.55 7.16 20.76
N LEU A 126 -26.37 6.51 19.94
CA LEU A 126 -26.45 5.05 19.84
C LEU A 126 -25.13 4.46 19.34
N LEU A 127 -24.58 5.01 18.26
CA LEU A 127 -23.32 4.55 17.69
C LEU A 127 -22.16 4.63 18.68
N ARG A 128 -21.97 5.79 19.33
CA ARG A 128 -20.90 6.01 20.30
C ARG A 128 -21.04 5.08 21.49
N SER A 129 -22.26 4.88 22.01
CA SER A 129 -22.50 3.98 23.14
C SER A 129 -22.25 2.51 22.76
N PHE A 130 -22.62 2.12 21.54
CA PHE A 130 -22.39 0.77 21.02
C PHE A 130 -20.91 0.47 20.81
N LEU A 131 -20.14 1.42 20.24
CA LEU A 131 -18.70 1.29 20.08
C LEU A 131 -17.98 1.20 21.43
N GLN A 132 -18.41 1.99 22.41
CA GLN A 132 -17.85 1.95 23.77
C GLN A 132 -18.15 0.63 24.48
N ALA A 133 -19.40 0.16 24.41
CA ALA A 133 -19.79 -1.15 24.97
C ALA A 133 -18.98 -2.27 24.33
N LYS A 134 -18.88 -2.30 22.99
CA LYS A 134 -18.05 -3.28 22.27
C LYS A 134 -16.57 -3.22 22.66
N GLY A 135 -16.02 -2.02 22.81
CA GLY A 135 -14.62 -1.84 23.21
C GLY A 135 -14.35 -2.43 24.60
N VAL A 136 -15.17 -2.05 25.59
CA VAL A 136 -15.08 -2.56 26.96
C VAL A 136 -15.22 -4.09 27.00
N LEU A 137 -16.26 -4.63 26.38
CA LEU A 137 -16.50 -6.07 26.35
C LEU A 137 -15.38 -6.81 25.62
N GLY A 138 -14.82 -6.22 24.56
CA GLY A 138 -13.69 -6.75 23.82
C GLY A 138 -12.42 -6.84 24.64
N TRP A 139 -12.05 -5.77 25.35
CA TRP A 139 -10.88 -5.73 26.24
C TRP A 139 -10.99 -6.79 27.34
N LEU A 140 -12.14 -6.87 28.02
CA LEU A 140 -12.36 -7.85 29.09
C LEU A 140 -12.32 -9.28 28.56
N ARG A 141 -12.93 -9.54 27.39
CA ARG A 141 -12.88 -10.85 26.74
C ARG A 141 -11.46 -11.27 26.37
N LYS A 142 -10.60 -10.34 25.95
CA LYS A 142 -9.19 -10.63 25.67
C LYS A 142 -8.43 -11.04 26.94
N LEU A 143 -8.72 -10.42 28.08
CA LEU A 143 -8.16 -10.80 29.38
C LEU A 143 -8.69 -12.18 29.85
N GLU A 144 -9.99 -12.43 29.71
CA GLU A 144 -10.60 -13.73 30.02
C GLU A 144 -9.99 -14.86 29.18
N LYS A 145 -9.69 -14.60 27.89
CA LYS A 145 -9.03 -15.57 27.00
C LYS A 145 -7.62 -15.94 27.46
N GLU A 146 -6.91 -15.03 28.11
CA GLU A 146 -5.62 -15.28 28.76
C GLU A 146 -5.78 -15.79 30.21
N GLU A 147 -6.94 -16.37 30.54
CA GLU A 147 -7.26 -17.01 31.81
C GLU A 147 -7.19 -16.07 33.03
N VAL A 148 -7.28 -14.75 32.82
CA VAL A 148 -7.32 -13.78 33.92
C VAL A 148 -8.69 -13.83 34.60
N PRO A 149 -8.77 -14.08 35.92
CA PRO A 149 -10.04 -14.06 36.63
C PRO A 149 -10.64 -12.64 36.64
N VAL A 150 -11.90 -12.50 36.22
CA VAL A 150 -12.59 -11.20 36.09
C VAL A 150 -12.51 -10.36 37.37
N ARG A 151 -12.67 -10.99 38.54
CA ARG A 151 -12.59 -10.33 39.87
C ARG A 151 -11.24 -9.70 40.19
N SER A 152 -10.19 -10.10 39.51
CA SER A 152 -8.82 -9.58 39.71
C SER A 152 -8.49 -8.40 38.80
N ILE A 153 -9.37 -8.09 37.84
CA ILE A 153 -9.22 -6.97 36.92
C ILE A 153 -9.68 -5.69 37.64
N LYS A 154 -8.90 -4.62 37.51
CA LYS A 154 -9.22 -3.31 38.05
C LYS A 154 -9.26 -2.27 36.93
N ILE A 155 -10.30 -1.45 36.92
CA ILE A 155 -10.42 -0.29 36.04
C ILE A 155 -9.87 0.92 36.78
N ASP A 156 -8.80 1.51 36.26
CA ASP A 156 -8.26 2.76 36.78
C ASP A 156 -8.96 3.93 36.06
N VAL A 157 -9.53 4.82 36.86
CA VAL A 157 -10.41 5.90 36.43
C VAL A 157 -9.70 7.24 36.58
N LYS A 158 -10.00 8.18 35.68
CA LYS A 158 -9.50 9.55 35.78
C LYS A 158 -10.00 10.26 37.04
N GLU A 159 -9.11 10.95 37.74
CA GLU A 159 -9.41 11.61 39.02
C GLU A 159 -10.64 12.55 38.99
N ASN A 160 -10.88 13.22 37.85
CA ASN A 160 -11.96 14.21 37.71
C ASN A 160 -13.32 13.64 37.26
N MET A 161 -13.45 12.32 37.08
CA MET A 161 -14.63 11.68 36.45
C MET A 161 -15.38 10.75 37.42
N GLN A 162 -15.33 11.02 38.73
CA GLN A 162 -15.86 10.10 39.75
C GLN A 162 -17.39 9.90 39.64
N THR A 163 -18.14 10.92 39.22
CA THR A 163 -19.60 10.82 39.05
C THR A 163 -19.96 9.88 37.91
N GLU A 164 -19.33 10.06 36.75
CA GLU A 164 -19.50 9.22 35.57
C GLU A 164 -19.03 7.78 35.85
N ALA A 165 -17.95 7.63 36.61
CA ALA A 165 -17.44 6.34 37.05
C ALA A 165 -18.44 5.55 37.90
N ASN A 166 -19.14 6.23 38.80
CA ASN A 166 -20.18 5.62 39.62
C ASN A 166 -21.40 5.21 38.78
N ILE A 167 -21.77 6.01 37.77
CA ILE A 167 -22.89 5.71 36.87
C ILE A 167 -22.64 4.41 36.08
N ILE A 168 -21.40 4.20 35.64
CA ILE A 168 -21.02 2.99 34.90
C ILE A 168 -20.55 1.84 35.78
N PHE A 169 -20.52 2.01 37.11
CA PHE A 169 -20.03 1.02 38.09
C PHE A 169 -18.55 0.64 37.92
N ALA A 170 -17.68 1.60 37.57
CA ALA A 170 -16.24 1.32 37.32
C ALA A 170 -15.48 0.76 38.54
N ASP A 171 -16.02 0.92 39.75
CA ASP A 171 -15.50 0.39 41.01
C ASP A 171 -15.75 -1.12 41.19
N ASN A 172 -16.75 -1.67 40.50
CA ASN A 172 -17.12 -3.08 40.57
C ASN A 172 -17.10 -3.70 39.17
N ILE A 173 -16.06 -4.48 38.88
CA ILE A 173 -15.83 -5.08 37.58
C ILE A 173 -16.97 -5.98 37.08
N GLU A 174 -17.66 -6.71 37.97
CA GLU A 174 -18.80 -7.57 37.60
C GLU A 174 -19.99 -6.72 37.14
N LYS A 175 -20.32 -5.66 37.91
CA LYS A 175 -21.39 -4.73 37.54
C LYS A 175 -21.05 -3.91 36.30
N PHE A 176 -19.79 -3.48 36.18
CA PHE A 176 -19.29 -2.77 35.01
C PHE A 176 -19.45 -3.60 33.73
N LEU A 177 -19.09 -4.88 33.80
CA LEU A 177 -19.23 -5.84 32.71
C LEU A 177 -20.71 -6.06 32.35
N ASP A 178 -21.56 -6.32 33.35
CA ASP A 178 -22.99 -6.54 33.13
C ASP A 178 -23.70 -5.30 32.56
N PHE A 179 -23.29 -4.11 32.99
CA PHE A 179 -23.81 -2.85 32.45
C PHE A 179 -23.41 -2.67 30.97
N ALA A 180 -22.14 -2.92 30.62
CA ALA A 180 -21.69 -2.88 29.23
C ALA A 180 -22.43 -3.89 28.34
N ARG A 181 -22.67 -5.12 28.84
CA ARG A 181 -23.48 -6.14 28.16
C ARG A 181 -24.92 -5.67 27.94
N GLY A 182 -25.54 -5.09 28.97
CA GLY A 182 -26.89 -4.56 28.88
C GLY A 182 -27.03 -3.46 27.84
N VAL A 183 -26.05 -2.54 27.76
CA VAL A 183 -26.01 -1.49 26.72
C VAL A 183 -25.85 -2.10 25.32
N GLU A 184 -24.90 -3.02 25.13
CA GLU A 184 -24.70 -3.68 23.83
C GLU A 184 -25.98 -4.40 23.37
N GLU A 185 -26.59 -5.18 24.27
CA GLU A 185 -27.80 -5.95 23.98
C GLU A 185 -28.99 -5.06 23.62
N GLN A 186 -29.23 -3.98 24.37
CA GLN A 186 -30.34 -3.07 24.09
C GLN A 186 -30.17 -2.37 22.75
N ILE A 187 -28.96 -1.87 22.44
CA ILE A 187 -28.70 -1.24 21.15
C ILE A 187 -28.82 -2.24 20.01
N PHE A 188 -28.29 -3.46 20.19
CA PHE A 188 -28.41 -4.52 19.19
C PHE A 188 -29.87 -4.89 18.91
N ARG A 189 -30.72 -4.96 19.94
CA ARG A 189 -32.18 -5.18 19.78
C ARG A 189 -32.85 -4.04 19.01
N ILE A 190 -32.42 -2.79 19.19
CA ILE A 190 -32.93 -1.64 18.43
C ILE A 190 -32.55 -1.75 16.95
N ILE A 191 -31.29 -2.07 16.66
CA ILE A 191 -30.76 -2.19 15.29
C ILE A 191 -31.46 -3.33 14.53
N THR A 192 -31.71 -4.46 15.21
CA THR A 192 -32.29 -5.66 14.61
C THR A 192 -33.82 -5.71 14.64
N ALA A 193 -34.48 -4.68 15.18
CA ALA A 193 -35.93 -4.62 15.23
C ALA A 193 -36.54 -4.38 13.84
N LEU A 194 -37.57 -5.16 13.49
CA LEU A 194 -38.33 -4.95 12.25
C LEU A 194 -39.00 -3.56 12.22
N VAL A 195 -39.49 -3.11 13.38
CA VAL A 195 -40.02 -1.77 13.58
C VAL A 195 -39.27 -1.15 14.76
N PRO A 196 -38.35 -0.20 14.52
CA PRO A 196 -37.63 0.47 15.60
C PRO A 196 -38.59 1.24 16.52
N PRO A 197 -38.33 1.31 17.84
CA PRO A 197 -39.15 2.07 18.78
C PRO A 197 -39.21 3.57 18.42
N SER A 198 -40.27 4.28 18.80
CA SER A 198 -40.32 5.73 18.59
C SER A 198 -39.29 6.48 19.44
N GLU A 199 -38.90 7.69 19.00
CA GLU A 199 -37.94 8.53 19.74
C GLU A 199 -38.38 8.80 21.19
N ASP A 200 -39.68 8.99 21.45
CA ASP A 200 -40.20 9.20 22.81
C ASP A 200 -39.97 8.01 23.74
N LYS A 201 -40.10 6.78 23.19
CA LYS A 201 -39.82 5.54 23.93
C LYS A 201 -38.31 5.36 24.12
N LEU A 202 -37.51 5.80 23.16
CA LEU A 202 -36.07 5.85 23.31
C LEU A 202 -35.65 6.86 24.36
N ALA A 203 -36.27 8.03 24.46
CA ALA A 203 -35.92 9.04 25.46
C ALA A 203 -35.96 8.47 26.90
N THR A 204 -36.95 7.63 27.19
CA THR A 204 -37.08 6.90 28.46
C THR A 204 -36.02 5.80 28.64
N LEU A 205 -35.58 5.16 27.56
CA LEU A 205 -34.48 4.19 27.55
C LEU A 205 -33.08 4.86 27.55
N THR A 206 -32.95 6.08 27.01
CA THR A 206 -31.65 6.71 26.70
C THR A 206 -30.85 7.14 27.92
N ASN A 207 -31.49 7.38 29.06
CA ASN A 207 -30.76 7.58 30.32
C ASN A 207 -29.92 6.34 30.69
N ASN A 208 -30.35 5.13 30.28
CA ASN A 208 -29.59 3.88 30.49
C ASN A 208 -28.70 3.51 29.29
N LEU A 209 -28.93 4.08 28.10
CA LEU A 209 -28.15 3.78 26.89
C LEU A 209 -26.91 4.66 26.74
N ARG A 210 -26.86 5.84 27.38
CA ARG A 210 -25.67 6.71 27.33
C ARG A 210 -24.52 6.05 28.10
N TYR A 211 -23.57 5.52 27.35
CA TYR A 211 -22.41 4.82 27.91
C TYR A 211 -21.12 5.55 27.55
N ASN A 212 -20.58 6.34 28.47
CA ASN A 212 -19.39 7.19 28.26
C ASN A 212 -18.11 6.58 28.87
N ALA A 213 -17.91 5.27 28.69
CA ALA A 213 -16.78 4.56 29.29
C ALA A 213 -15.41 5.10 28.84
N PHE A 214 -15.25 5.55 27.59
CA PHE A 214 -13.96 6.03 27.09
C PHE A 214 -13.52 7.35 27.73
N ASP A 215 -14.48 8.14 28.23
CA ASP A 215 -14.21 9.37 28.98
C ASP A 215 -13.75 9.09 30.41
N VAL A 216 -14.10 7.92 30.96
CA VAL A 216 -13.83 7.55 32.36
C VAL A 216 -12.54 6.76 32.50
N ILE A 217 -12.31 5.78 31.61
CA ILE A 217 -11.20 4.83 31.73
C ILE A 217 -9.86 5.51 31.40
N GLU A 218 -8.87 5.30 32.27
CA GLU A 218 -7.47 5.69 32.05
C GLU A 218 -6.61 4.46 31.72
N THR A 219 -6.56 3.46 32.61
CA THR A 219 -5.85 2.19 32.39
C THR A 219 -6.67 1.01 32.90
N ILE A 220 -6.31 -0.19 32.43
CA ILE A 220 -6.88 -1.46 32.93
C ILE A 220 -5.73 -2.27 33.53
N SER A 221 -5.83 -2.56 34.82
CA SER A 221 -4.82 -3.32 35.57
C SER A 221 -5.24 -4.78 35.70
N ALA A 222 -4.37 -5.71 35.32
CA ALA A 222 -4.67 -7.16 35.33
C ALA A 222 -3.45 -8.03 35.68
N PRO A 223 -3.60 -9.11 36.47
CA PRO A 223 -2.52 -10.05 36.77
C PRO A 223 -2.30 -11.03 35.61
N LEU A 224 -1.56 -10.60 34.59
CA LEU A 224 -1.28 -11.41 33.38
C LEU A 224 -0.25 -12.53 33.61
N PHE A 225 0.62 -12.39 34.62
CA PHE A 225 1.71 -13.32 34.87
C PHE A 225 1.64 -13.83 36.31
N ALA A 226 1.66 -15.15 36.47
CA ALA A 226 1.62 -15.78 37.78
C ALA A 226 2.79 -15.31 38.67
N GLY A 227 2.46 -14.89 39.91
CA GLY A 227 3.44 -14.44 40.90
C GLY A 227 4.08 -13.07 40.62
N LYS A 228 3.62 -12.33 39.61
CA LYS A 228 4.06 -10.96 39.31
C LYS A 228 2.98 -9.93 39.69
N PRO A 229 3.34 -8.65 39.92
CA PRO A 229 2.37 -7.59 40.14
C PRO A 229 1.45 -7.42 38.90
N PRO A 230 0.21 -6.90 39.09
CA PRO A 230 -0.67 -6.58 37.99
C PRO A 230 -0.02 -5.62 37.00
N VAL A 231 -0.17 -5.93 35.71
CA VAL A 231 0.33 -5.10 34.61
C VAL A 231 -0.72 -4.02 34.32
N LYS A 232 -0.27 -2.77 34.20
CA LYS A 232 -1.11 -1.66 33.78
C LYS A 232 -1.15 -1.60 32.25
N LEU A 233 -2.33 -1.77 31.68
CA LEU A 233 -2.53 -1.79 30.23
C LEU A 233 -3.26 -0.53 29.79
N LYS A 234 -2.74 0.15 28.77
CA LYS A 234 -3.44 1.24 28.12
C LYS A 234 -4.48 0.67 27.13
N PRO A 235 -5.78 0.91 27.33
CA PRO A 235 -6.79 0.41 26.40
C PRO A 235 -6.65 1.07 25.02
N LEU A 236 -6.69 0.26 23.96
CA LEU A 236 -6.66 0.71 22.57
C LEU A 236 -7.87 0.14 21.84
N ILE A 237 -8.63 1.02 21.17
CA ILE A 237 -9.68 0.61 20.24
C ILE A 237 -9.21 0.80 18.80
N ILE A 238 -9.43 -0.22 17.97
CA ILE A 238 -9.11 -0.18 16.55
C ILE A 238 -10.41 -0.37 15.79
N LEU A 239 -10.90 0.70 15.16
CA LEU A 239 -12.03 0.63 14.23
C LEU A 239 -11.48 0.24 12.86
N ASP A 240 -11.66 -1.02 12.49
CA ASP A 240 -11.18 -1.56 11.22
C ASP A 240 -12.26 -1.48 10.14
N ASP A 241 -11.85 -1.36 8.88
CA ASP A 241 -12.75 -1.20 7.73
C ASP A 241 -13.74 -0.02 7.86
N ALA A 242 -13.31 1.10 8.46
CA ALA A 242 -14.18 2.25 8.71
C ALA A 242 -14.79 2.91 7.45
N HIS A 243 -14.29 2.58 6.27
CA HIS A 243 -14.88 2.96 4.99
C HIS A 243 -16.29 2.37 4.75
N GLU A 244 -16.67 1.33 5.48
CA GLU A 244 -18.01 0.75 5.46
C GLU A 244 -19.07 1.62 6.18
N LEU A 245 -18.64 2.59 7.00
CA LEU A 245 -19.57 3.54 7.63
C LEU A 245 -20.20 4.47 6.60
N HIS A 246 -21.42 4.95 6.90
CA HIS A 246 -22.01 6.04 6.12
C HIS A 246 -21.13 7.31 6.21
N GLN A 247 -21.12 8.17 5.18
CA GLN A 247 -20.19 9.31 5.14
C GLN A 247 -20.36 10.27 6.33
N GLN A 248 -21.60 10.59 6.71
CA GLN A 248 -21.89 11.43 7.89
C GLN A 248 -21.51 10.71 9.19
N GLN A 249 -21.71 9.39 9.23
CA GLN A 249 -21.35 8.55 10.36
C GLN A 249 -19.83 8.51 10.57
N PHE A 250 -19.06 8.33 9.51
CA PHE A 250 -17.61 8.39 9.52
C PHE A 250 -17.12 9.76 10.01
N ALA A 251 -17.71 10.85 9.52
CA ALA A 251 -17.38 12.20 9.96
C ALA A 251 -17.67 12.41 11.45
N ASP A 252 -18.80 11.92 11.96
CA ASP A 252 -19.17 12.00 13.37
C ASP A 252 -18.18 11.24 14.26
N VAL A 253 -17.89 9.97 13.92
CA VAL A 253 -16.94 9.13 14.66
C VAL A 253 -15.54 9.76 14.65
N ASN A 254 -15.08 10.22 13.49
CA ASN A 254 -13.79 10.89 13.35
C ASN A 254 -13.70 12.15 14.23
N ASN A 255 -14.75 12.97 14.27
CA ASN A 255 -14.78 14.18 15.09
C ASN A 255 -14.83 13.86 16.59
N TRP A 256 -15.61 12.85 16.98
CA TRP A 256 -15.70 12.40 18.38
C TRP A 256 -14.36 11.87 18.90
N LEU A 257 -13.69 11.00 18.14
CA LEU A 257 -12.45 10.35 18.59
C LEU A 257 -11.25 11.32 18.65
N ARG A 258 -11.33 12.51 18.03
CA ARG A 258 -10.33 13.59 18.17
C ARG A 258 -10.35 14.29 19.53
N GLY A 259 -11.33 13.99 20.40
CA GLY A 259 -11.41 14.58 21.73
C GLY A 259 -10.11 14.41 22.52
N ARG A 260 -9.53 15.53 22.98
CA ARG A 260 -8.25 15.54 23.74
C ARG A 260 -8.38 14.98 25.16
N GLU A 261 -9.60 14.95 25.70
CA GLU A 261 -9.87 14.50 27.06
C GLU A 261 -9.88 12.98 27.18
N LEU A 262 -10.16 12.27 26.10
CA LEU A 262 -10.13 10.82 26.04
C LEU A 262 -8.70 10.31 26.38
N ARG A 263 -8.58 9.24 27.17
CA ARG A 263 -7.28 8.61 27.54
C ARG A 263 -7.06 7.25 26.90
N VAL A 264 -8.15 6.57 26.55
CA VAL A 264 -8.16 5.40 25.67
C VAL A 264 -7.44 5.76 24.37
N ALA A 265 -6.56 4.91 23.86
CA ALA A 265 -5.94 5.07 22.55
C ALA A 265 -6.94 4.70 21.44
N ARG A 266 -6.93 5.39 20.29
CA ARG A 266 -7.89 5.11 19.20
C ARG A 266 -7.25 5.15 17.83
N TRP A 267 -7.43 4.05 17.11
CA TRP A 267 -7.04 3.92 15.71
C TRP A 267 -8.28 3.76 14.83
N LEU A 268 -8.29 4.48 13.72
CA LEU A 268 -9.31 4.42 12.69
C LEU A 268 -8.66 3.95 11.39
N MET A 269 -8.91 2.70 11.01
CA MET A 269 -8.34 2.12 9.78
C MET A 269 -9.37 2.23 8.65
N THR A 270 -8.98 2.87 7.56
CA THR A 270 -9.87 3.09 6.42
C THR A 270 -9.16 2.92 5.08
N ARG A 271 -9.95 2.76 4.02
CA ARG A 271 -9.46 2.74 2.65
C ARG A 271 -9.33 4.17 2.11
N VAL A 272 -8.50 4.31 1.10
CA VAL A 272 -8.28 5.59 0.40
C VAL A 272 -9.57 6.13 -0.23
N ASP A 273 -10.48 5.25 -0.67
CA ASP A 273 -11.73 5.63 -1.33
C ASP A 273 -12.74 6.34 -0.40
N ALA A 274 -12.71 6.07 0.91
CA ALA A 274 -13.55 6.75 1.89
C ALA A 274 -13.09 8.16 2.25
N ILE A 275 -11.88 8.56 1.84
CA ILE A 275 -11.32 9.87 2.16
C ILE A 275 -11.53 10.81 0.98
N SER A 276 -11.86 12.07 1.25
CA SER A 276 -11.99 13.07 0.19
C SER A 276 -10.67 13.23 -0.57
N THR A 277 -10.74 13.36 -1.90
CA THR A 277 -9.56 13.53 -2.76
C THR A 277 -8.65 14.68 -2.30
N GLU A 278 -9.18 15.79 -1.81
CA GLU A 278 -8.39 16.91 -1.29
C GLU A 278 -7.55 16.53 -0.07
N LYS A 279 -8.15 15.89 0.93
CA LYS A 279 -7.43 15.40 2.12
C LYS A 279 -6.34 14.42 1.75
N LEU A 280 -6.61 13.52 0.79
CA LEU A 280 -5.61 12.58 0.30
C LEU A 280 -4.45 13.30 -0.40
N ARG A 281 -4.76 14.21 -1.32
CA ARG A 281 -3.77 15.03 -2.05
C ARG A 281 -2.94 15.91 -1.12
N ALA A 282 -3.57 16.52 -0.13
CA ALA A 282 -2.90 17.27 0.93
C ALA A 282 -1.98 16.38 1.75
N ALA A 283 -2.40 15.16 2.11
CA ALA A 283 -1.55 14.19 2.80
C ALA A 283 -0.36 13.74 1.95
N LEU A 284 -0.57 13.52 0.64
CA LEU A 284 0.48 13.17 -0.32
C LEU A 284 1.48 14.32 -0.50
N SER A 285 1.01 15.56 -0.55
CA SER A 285 1.87 16.76 -0.66
C SER A 285 2.63 17.03 0.64
N ALA A 286 1.96 16.87 1.79
CA ALA A 286 2.55 17.05 3.11
C ALA A 286 3.62 16.00 3.44
N ALA A 287 3.56 14.82 2.79
CA ALA A 287 4.52 13.74 2.89
C ALA A 287 5.80 13.95 2.06
N GLN A 288 5.85 15.01 1.23
CA GLN A 288 6.95 15.31 0.31
C GLN A 288 7.83 16.50 0.74
N GLU A 289 7.37 17.33 1.68
CA GLU A 289 8.19 18.42 2.24
C GLU A 289 9.01 17.91 3.43
N GLU A 290 10.34 17.97 3.34
CA GLU A 290 11.20 18.02 4.55
C GLU A 290 10.70 19.15 5.45
N GLU A 291 10.68 18.89 6.77
CA GLU A 291 10.09 19.76 7.78
C GLU A 291 10.46 21.25 7.56
N LYS A 292 9.50 22.02 7.03
CA LYS A 292 9.61 23.48 7.06
C LYS A 292 9.48 23.94 8.53
N PRO A 293 10.40 24.79 9.03
CA PRO A 293 10.25 25.37 10.36
C PRO A 293 8.99 26.24 10.40
N GLY A 294 8.05 25.95 11.30
CA GLY A 294 6.94 26.84 11.64
C GLY A 294 5.51 26.36 11.32
N THR A 295 5.30 25.21 10.68
CA THR A 295 3.95 24.63 10.49
C THR A 295 3.72 23.45 11.43
N THR A 296 2.90 23.62 12.46
CA THR A 296 2.58 22.56 13.44
C THR A 296 1.57 21.57 12.85
N LYS A 297 2.06 20.60 12.07
CA LYS A 297 1.31 19.39 11.67
C LYS A 297 1.09 18.50 12.92
N GLY A 298 -0.02 17.76 12.97
CA GLY A 298 -0.27 16.75 14.02
C GLY A 298 -0.80 17.26 15.36
N ARG A 299 -1.46 18.43 15.40
CA ARG A 299 -1.98 19.00 16.66
C ARG A 299 -3.10 18.16 17.30
N ASP A 300 -4.00 17.58 16.48
CA ASP A 300 -5.21 16.88 16.96
C ASP A 300 -5.42 15.47 16.40
N GLU A 301 -4.77 15.10 15.29
CA GLU A 301 -4.87 13.78 14.64
C GLU A 301 -3.56 13.43 13.93
N ILE A 302 -3.23 12.14 13.85
CA ILE A 302 -2.14 11.59 13.05
C ILE A 302 -2.75 10.86 11.85
N ILE A 303 -2.36 11.25 10.64
CA ILE A 303 -2.73 10.54 9.42
C ILE A 303 -1.54 9.71 8.95
N ALA A 304 -1.71 8.39 8.95
CA ALA A 304 -0.67 7.44 8.58
C ALA A 304 -1.01 6.75 7.25
N LEU A 305 -0.18 6.92 6.24
CA LEU A 305 -0.34 6.28 4.92
C LEU A 305 0.53 5.04 4.84
N LEU A 306 -0.05 3.83 4.83
CA LEU A 306 0.71 2.58 4.84
C LEU A 306 1.53 2.31 3.56
N GLN A 307 1.23 3.02 2.47
CA GLN A 307 1.96 2.88 1.21
C GLN A 307 3.23 3.75 1.15
N ARG A 308 3.54 4.49 2.22
CA ARG A 308 4.83 5.16 2.37
C ARG A 308 5.88 4.16 2.84
N THR A 309 6.19 3.16 2.03
CA THR A 309 7.45 2.45 2.28
C THR A 309 8.58 3.40 1.86
N GLY A 310 9.68 3.45 2.61
CA GLY A 310 10.80 4.40 2.45
C GLY A 310 11.60 4.27 1.14
N GLY A 311 10.90 4.19 0.00
CA GLY A 311 11.43 3.98 -1.33
C GLY A 311 11.51 2.51 -1.74
N ARG A 312 11.90 2.30 -3.01
CA ARG A 312 12.05 0.98 -3.64
C ARG A 312 12.91 0.01 -2.83
N THR A 313 13.99 0.52 -2.24
CA THR A 313 14.94 -0.28 -1.46
C THR A 313 14.32 -0.80 -0.17
N ALA A 314 13.47 0.00 0.50
CA ALA A 314 12.75 -0.42 1.68
C ALA A 314 11.73 -1.53 1.34
N PHE A 315 10.94 -1.35 0.29
CA PHE A 315 9.98 -2.38 -0.12
C PHE A 315 10.64 -3.67 -0.59
N LYS A 316 11.81 -3.61 -1.24
CA LYS A 316 12.58 -4.81 -1.60
C LYS A 316 12.99 -5.63 -0.37
N LYS A 317 13.34 -5.00 0.75
CA LYS A 317 13.62 -5.71 2.01
C LYS A 317 12.37 -6.39 2.56
N ILE A 318 11.25 -5.67 2.56
CA ILE A 318 9.93 -6.20 2.95
C ILE A 318 9.56 -7.42 2.10
N ALA A 319 9.63 -7.30 0.78
CA ALA A 319 9.31 -8.37 -0.18
C ALA A 319 10.20 -9.61 0.03
N ASN A 320 11.50 -9.40 0.27
CA ASN A 320 12.44 -10.47 0.58
C ASN A 320 12.07 -11.22 1.87
N ASP A 321 11.86 -10.49 2.98
CA ASP A 321 11.52 -11.11 4.27
C ASP A 321 10.19 -11.85 4.21
N ILE A 322 9.16 -11.25 3.61
CA ILE A 322 7.85 -11.90 3.40
C ILE A 322 8.01 -13.17 2.56
N SER A 323 8.73 -13.11 1.44
CA SER A 323 8.93 -14.28 0.58
C SER A 323 9.61 -15.44 1.31
N ARG A 324 10.62 -15.12 2.14
CA ARG A 324 11.36 -16.10 2.95
C ARG A 324 10.43 -16.78 3.98
N ARG A 325 9.66 -15.99 4.72
CA ARG A 325 8.69 -16.49 5.73
C ARG A 325 7.64 -17.40 5.09
N TYR A 326 7.06 -16.97 3.96
CA TYR A 326 6.02 -17.76 3.28
C TYR A 326 6.58 -19.07 2.70
N ILE A 327 7.77 -19.06 2.09
CA ILE A 327 8.41 -20.28 1.57
C ILE A 327 8.73 -21.28 2.71
N ALA A 328 9.18 -20.80 3.86
CA ALA A 328 9.48 -21.65 5.02
C ALA A 328 8.26 -22.46 5.50
N GLN A 329 7.05 -21.94 5.30
CA GLN A 329 5.82 -22.64 5.66
C GLN A 329 5.42 -23.75 4.69
N MET A 330 6.01 -23.81 3.48
CA MET A 330 5.65 -24.79 2.47
C MET A 330 6.38 -26.13 2.66
N SER A 331 5.62 -27.21 2.83
CA SER A 331 6.17 -28.57 3.00
C SER A 331 7.06 -29.02 1.83
N SER A 332 6.71 -28.62 0.60
CA SER A 332 7.46 -28.87 -0.65
C SER A 332 8.89 -28.31 -0.61
N PHE A 333 9.13 -27.26 0.19
CA PHE A 333 10.40 -26.54 0.26
C PHE A 333 11.14 -26.70 1.59
N ARG A 334 10.48 -27.19 2.66
CA ARG A 334 11.10 -27.45 3.98
C ARG A 334 12.34 -28.36 3.93
N ARG A 335 12.45 -29.23 2.92
CA ARG A 335 13.62 -30.12 2.72
C ARG A 335 14.88 -29.41 2.19
N LYS A 336 14.78 -28.12 1.81
CA LYS A 336 15.89 -27.30 1.32
C LYS A 336 16.04 -26.03 2.17
N PRO A 337 16.54 -26.14 3.41
CA PRO A 337 16.72 -24.99 4.29
C PRO A 337 17.63 -23.94 3.63
N GLY A 338 17.26 -22.66 3.74
CA GLY A 338 18.02 -21.54 3.17
C GLY A 338 17.67 -21.14 1.73
N THR A 339 16.65 -21.75 1.11
CA THR A 339 16.18 -21.33 -0.22
C THR A 339 15.30 -20.07 -0.13
N THR A 340 15.72 -19.00 -0.81
CA THR A 340 14.92 -17.77 -0.98
C THR A 340 14.23 -17.78 -2.34
N LEU A 341 13.19 -16.97 -2.51
CA LEU A 341 12.53 -16.83 -3.82
C LEU A 341 13.52 -16.50 -4.92
N GLU A 342 14.48 -15.62 -4.64
CA GLU A 342 15.54 -15.22 -5.57
C GLU A 342 16.35 -16.40 -6.11
N THR A 343 16.65 -17.42 -5.28
CA THR A 343 17.38 -18.62 -5.74
C THR A 343 16.63 -19.46 -6.77
N PHE A 344 15.31 -19.33 -6.83
CA PHE A 344 14.47 -20.02 -7.82
C PHE A 344 14.25 -19.21 -9.10
N LEU A 345 14.56 -17.91 -9.10
CA LEU A 345 14.36 -17.03 -10.24
C LEU A 345 15.68 -16.85 -10.98
N ASP A 346 15.80 -17.46 -12.17
CA ASP A 346 16.94 -17.20 -13.03
C ASP A 346 16.81 -15.78 -13.60
N ALA A 347 17.73 -14.90 -13.22
CA ALA A 347 17.78 -13.52 -13.67
C ALA A 347 18.63 -13.34 -14.96
N ARG A 348 19.10 -14.43 -15.57
CA ARG A 348 19.85 -14.33 -16.83
C ARG A 348 18.92 -13.99 -17.99
N PRO A 349 19.24 -12.97 -18.79
CA PRO A 349 18.45 -12.63 -19.97
C PRO A 349 18.47 -13.79 -20.95
N THR A 350 17.31 -14.09 -21.54
CA THR A 350 17.23 -15.04 -22.65
C THR A 350 17.57 -14.31 -23.95
N PRO A 351 18.67 -14.65 -24.64
CA PRO A 351 19.03 -13.98 -25.88
C PRO A 351 17.96 -14.26 -26.96
N LEU A 352 17.91 -13.38 -27.96
CA LEU A 352 17.09 -13.61 -29.16
C LEU A 352 17.50 -14.90 -29.88
N THR A 353 16.58 -15.45 -30.65
CA THR A 353 16.89 -16.56 -31.58
C THR A 353 17.79 -16.07 -32.71
N ASP A 354 18.61 -16.95 -33.28
CA ASP A 354 19.57 -16.59 -34.35
C ASP A 354 18.88 -15.89 -35.55
N ASN A 355 17.67 -16.32 -35.89
CA ASN A 355 16.87 -15.69 -36.96
C ASN A 355 16.47 -14.24 -36.62
N GLN A 356 16.00 -13.99 -35.39
CA GLN A 356 15.63 -12.64 -34.95
C GLN A 356 16.85 -11.73 -34.82
N LEU A 357 18.00 -12.28 -34.43
CA LEU A 357 19.25 -11.53 -34.35
C LEU A 357 19.75 -11.15 -35.75
N ALA A 358 19.64 -12.04 -36.74
CA ALA A 358 19.96 -11.75 -38.13
C ALA A 358 19.06 -10.65 -38.71
N GLU A 359 17.75 -10.70 -38.43
CA GLU A 359 16.78 -9.66 -38.83
C GLU A 359 17.11 -8.30 -38.20
N LEU A 360 17.42 -8.26 -36.90
CA LEU A 360 17.83 -7.04 -36.22
C LEU A 360 19.12 -6.48 -36.82
N THR A 361 20.09 -7.35 -37.12
CA THR A 361 21.37 -6.96 -37.74
C THR A 361 21.14 -6.31 -39.09
N GLN A 362 20.33 -6.95 -39.96
CA GLN A 362 19.99 -6.40 -41.27
C GLN A 362 19.27 -5.05 -41.17
N SER A 363 18.39 -4.88 -40.17
CA SER A 363 17.71 -3.60 -39.93
C SER A 363 18.67 -2.48 -39.54
N VAL A 364 19.68 -2.79 -38.71
CA VAL A 364 20.71 -1.84 -38.27
C VAL A 364 21.63 -1.49 -39.45
N GLU A 365 22.07 -2.49 -40.22
CA GLU A 365 22.89 -2.27 -41.43
C GLU A 365 22.18 -1.37 -42.44
N LYS A 366 20.88 -1.59 -42.67
CA LYS A 366 20.07 -0.74 -43.54
C LYS A 366 19.99 0.69 -43.01
N LEU A 367 19.81 0.88 -41.70
CA LEU A 367 19.81 2.21 -41.09
C LEU A 367 21.19 2.90 -41.20
N ILE A 368 22.29 2.15 -41.10
CA ILE A 368 23.64 2.69 -41.30
C ILE A 368 23.81 3.13 -42.76
N SER A 369 23.41 2.29 -43.72
CA SER A 369 23.53 2.60 -45.16
C SER A 369 22.68 3.79 -45.56
N ASP A 370 21.44 3.85 -45.08
CA ASP A 370 20.49 4.92 -45.43
C ASP A 370 20.94 6.29 -44.89
N ASN A 371 21.65 6.33 -43.77
CA ASN A 371 22.12 7.57 -43.13
C ASN A 371 23.57 7.94 -43.46
N LYS A 372 24.30 7.14 -44.26
CA LYS A 372 25.68 7.41 -44.71
C LYS A 372 26.67 7.74 -43.57
N PHE A 373 26.58 7.05 -42.42
CA PHE A 373 27.50 7.26 -41.30
C PHE A 373 28.95 6.90 -41.68
N SER A 374 29.92 7.72 -41.24
CA SER A 374 31.33 7.42 -41.48
C SER A 374 31.85 6.31 -40.54
N PRO A 375 32.89 5.55 -40.93
CA PRO A 375 33.49 4.53 -40.07
C PRO A 375 33.99 5.08 -38.72
N GLN A 376 34.41 6.35 -38.69
CA GLN A 376 34.86 7.02 -37.46
C GLN A 376 33.70 7.33 -36.51
N GLN A 377 32.55 7.77 -37.03
CA GLN A 377 31.35 8.02 -36.23
C GLN A 377 30.78 6.73 -35.65
N MET A 378 30.79 5.64 -36.42
CA MET A 378 30.40 4.31 -35.91
C MET A 378 31.35 3.81 -34.83
N GLY A 379 32.67 4.04 -34.98
CA GLY A 379 33.65 3.70 -33.94
C GLY A 379 33.41 4.42 -32.62
N ILE A 380 32.96 5.68 -32.66
CA ILE A 380 32.58 6.46 -31.46
C ILE A 380 31.33 5.85 -30.82
N ILE A 381 30.27 5.58 -31.60
CA ILE A 381 29.03 4.98 -31.11
C ILE A 381 29.30 3.61 -30.47
N GLU A 382 30.07 2.74 -31.14
CA GLU A 382 30.40 1.42 -30.61
C GLU A 382 31.27 1.48 -29.35
N SER A 383 32.20 2.44 -29.27
CA SER A 383 33.04 2.64 -28.09
C SER A 383 32.25 3.13 -26.87
N SER A 384 31.12 3.81 -27.08
CA SER A 384 30.24 4.30 -26.01
C SER A 384 29.37 3.21 -25.36
N ILE A 385 29.23 2.05 -26.01
CA ILE A 385 28.40 0.94 -25.54
C ILE A 385 29.21 0.03 -24.57
N PRO A 386 28.70 -0.25 -23.35
CA PRO A 386 29.40 -1.10 -22.40
C PRO A 386 29.65 -2.50 -22.94
N LYS A 387 30.86 -3.04 -22.73
CA LYS A 387 31.22 -4.40 -23.16
C LYS A 387 30.43 -5.52 -22.46
N THR A 388 29.75 -5.20 -21.36
CA THR A 388 28.95 -6.10 -20.53
C THR A 388 27.57 -6.42 -21.10
N VAL A 389 27.09 -5.69 -22.11
CA VAL A 389 25.77 -5.92 -22.71
C VAL A 389 25.79 -7.11 -23.68
N THR A 390 24.64 -7.77 -23.78
CA THR A 390 24.41 -8.89 -24.72
C THR A 390 24.40 -8.41 -26.19
N ALA A 391 24.64 -9.33 -27.14
CA ALA A 391 24.79 -8.97 -28.56
C ALA A 391 23.53 -8.33 -29.16
N ASP A 392 22.34 -8.83 -28.79
CA ASP A 392 21.04 -8.27 -29.13
C ASP A 392 20.83 -6.86 -28.54
N GLN A 393 21.18 -6.65 -27.27
CA GLN A 393 21.17 -5.33 -26.63
C GLN A 393 22.10 -4.34 -27.34
N ARG A 394 23.30 -4.78 -27.74
CA ARG A 394 24.26 -3.93 -28.46
C ARG A 394 23.67 -3.43 -29.77
N LEU A 395 23.09 -4.32 -30.57
CA LEU A 395 22.47 -3.96 -31.85
C LEU A 395 21.31 -2.98 -31.67
N MET A 396 20.47 -3.19 -30.65
CA MET A 396 19.36 -2.27 -30.37
C MET A 396 19.86 -0.90 -29.88
N LEU A 397 20.88 -0.86 -29.02
CA LEU A 397 21.52 0.40 -28.60
C LEU A 397 22.10 1.16 -29.78
N THR A 398 22.78 0.47 -30.70
CA THR A 398 23.29 1.07 -31.94
C THR A 398 22.15 1.67 -32.77
N ARG A 399 21.03 0.96 -32.94
CA ARG A 399 19.82 1.48 -33.63
C ARG A 399 19.31 2.78 -33.01
N ILE A 400 19.25 2.84 -31.67
CA ILE A 400 18.77 4.01 -30.93
C ILE A 400 19.76 5.19 -31.05
N LEU A 401 21.06 4.95 -30.88
CA LEU A 401 22.10 5.98 -30.94
C LEU A 401 22.20 6.59 -32.34
N ILE A 402 22.14 5.77 -33.39
CA ILE A 402 22.06 6.24 -34.79
C ILE A 402 20.86 7.18 -34.99
N SER A 403 19.70 6.83 -34.43
CA SER A 403 18.49 7.62 -34.54
C SER A 403 18.56 8.93 -33.73
N ARG A 404 19.32 8.97 -32.62
CA ARG A 404 19.60 10.19 -31.85
C ARG A 404 20.53 11.12 -32.61
N GLU A 405 21.62 10.60 -33.16
CA GLU A 405 22.58 11.37 -33.96
C GLU A 405 21.91 11.99 -35.19
N ARG A 406 21.04 11.24 -35.88
CA ARG A 406 20.25 11.78 -37.00
C ARG A 406 19.42 13.00 -36.59
N LYS A 407 18.80 12.98 -35.40
CA LYS A 407 17.98 14.09 -34.91
C LYS A 407 18.82 15.30 -34.47
N ARG A 408 20.06 15.05 -34.03
CA ARG A 408 21.07 16.07 -33.69
C ARG A 408 21.70 16.75 -34.89
N VAL A 409 21.55 16.19 -36.09
CA VAL A 409 21.89 16.85 -37.36
C VAL A 409 20.61 17.52 -37.90
N PRO A 410 20.16 18.68 -37.37
CA PRO A 410 19.22 19.49 -38.12
C PRO A 410 19.92 19.90 -39.42
N GLN A 411 19.16 20.00 -40.50
CA GLN A 411 19.60 20.60 -41.74
C GLN A 411 20.43 21.86 -41.44
N THR A 412 21.76 21.75 -41.53
CA THR A 412 22.70 22.88 -41.50
C THR A 412 22.62 23.62 -42.84
N GLN A 413 21.40 23.80 -43.34
CA GLN A 413 21.06 24.51 -44.54
C GLN A 413 19.95 25.49 -44.18
N LEU A 414 20.38 26.74 -43.95
CA LEU A 414 19.78 27.98 -44.42
C LEU A 414 19.16 29.03 -43.48
N PHE A 415 19.13 28.91 -42.15
CA PHE A 415 18.76 30.08 -41.33
C PHE A 415 19.59 30.23 -40.06
N PHE A 416 20.28 31.37 -39.98
CA PHE A 416 20.82 31.96 -38.74
C PHE A 416 19.68 32.60 -37.95
N ASP A 417 19.91 32.73 -36.64
CA ASP A 417 19.08 33.32 -35.57
C ASP A 417 17.88 32.51 -35.06
N ASP A 418 18.16 31.67 -34.06
CA ASP A 418 17.53 31.80 -32.75
C ASP A 418 18.36 31.02 -31.71
N GLN A 419 19.12 31.75 -30.89
CA GLN A 419 19.75 31.21 -29.69
C GLN A 419 18.66 30.98 -28.63
N ASN A 420 18.15 29.75 -28.54
CA ASN A 420 17.34 29.31 -27.40
C ASN A 420 17.80 27.94 -26.91
N ASP A 421 18.37 27.94 -25.70
CA ASP A 421 18.37 26.89 -24.67
C ASP A 421 18.66 25.44 -25.14
N ASN A 422 19.89 25.15 -25.60
CA ASN A 422 20.41 23.77 -25.75
C ASN A 422 21.79 23.58 -25.10
N GLU A 423 22.06 24.22 -23.96
CA GLU A 423 23.35 24.07 -23.23
C GLU A 423 23.45 22.76 -22.41
N GLU A 424 22.39 21.95 -22.30
CA GLU A 424 22.46 20.63 -21.61
C GLU A 424 22.89 19.45 -22.52
N ALA A 425 23.13 19.69 -23.82
CA ALA A 425 23.29 18.61 -24.80
C ALA A 425 24.75 18.15 -25.06
N GLU A 426 25.76 18.89 -24.58
CA GLU A 426 27.18 18.61 -24.89
C GLU A 426 27.80 17.47 -24.05
N ASP A 427 27.29 17.21 -22.84
CA ASP A 427 27.89 16.22 -21.92
C ASP A 427 27.38 14.76 -22.08
N ASP A 428 26.36 14.53 -22.90
CA ASP A 428 25.61 13.26 -22.94
C ASP A 428 26.23 12.15 -23.82
N LEU A 429 27.42 12.37 -24.40
CA LEU A 429 28.07 11.41 -25.33
C LEU A 429 29.19 10.56 -24.73
N LEU A 430 29.55 10.76 -23.45
CA LEU A 430 30.73 10.08 -22.93
C LEU A 430 30.49 8.65 -22.41
N ASN A 431 29.25 8.25 -22.10
CA ASN A 431 28.90 6.85 -21.76
C ASN A 431 27.39 6.58 -21.87
N VAL A 432 27.00 5.41 -22.42
CA VAL A 432 25.60 4.95 -22.41
C VAL A 432 25.12 4.76 -20.96
N LYS A 433 24.09 5.52 -20.56
CA LYS A 433 23.46 5.41 -19.24
C LYS A 433 22.72 4.06 -19.09
N PRO A 434 22.66 3.47 -17.88
CA PRO A 434 21.87 2.25 -17.62
C PRO A 434 20.37 2.37 -17.99
N SER A 435 19.83 3.59 -17.95
CA SER A 435 18.46 3.91 -18.38
C SER A 435 18.26 3.57 -19.87
N LEU A 436 19.21 3.92 -20.73
CA LEU A 436 19.11 3.64 -22.16
C LEU A 436 19.16 2.14 -22.48
N VAL A 437 19.94 1.36 -21.71
CA VAL A 437 19.96 -0.11 -21.81
C VAL A 437 18.58 -0.69 -21.47
N THR A 438 17.92 -0.15 -20.44
CA THR A 438 16.55 -0.54 -20.09
C THR A 438 15.56 -0.18 -21.20
N GLY A 439 15.72 0.98 -21.83
CA GLY A 439 14.95 1.39 -23.01
C GLY A 439 15.09 0.42 -24.18
N ALA A 440 16.33 0.01 -24.48
CA ALA A 440 16.61 -0.99 -25.51
C ALA A 440 15.95 -2.34 -25.20
N ASP A 441 15.99 -2.79 -23.94
CA ASP A 441 15.31 -4.02 -23.51
C ASP A 441 13.79 -3.96 -23.74
N ILE A 442 13.17 -2.79 -23.56
CA ILE A 442 11.73 -2.60 -23.80
C ILE A 442 11.42 -2.65 -25.29
N GLN A 443 12.22 -2.01 -26.14
CA GLN A 443 12.05 -2.11 -27.59
C GLN A 443 12.22 -3.57 -28.07
N LEU A 444 13.22 -4.29 -27.54
CA LEU A 444 13.40 -5.72 -27.81
C LEU A 444 12.20 -6.58 -27.33
N MET A 445 11.55 -6.22 -26.22
CA MET A 445 10.34 -6.89 -25.76
C MET A 445 9.17 -6.68 -26.72
N HIS A 446 8.97 -5.46 -27.23
CA HIS A 446 7.87 -5.16 -28.16
C HIS A 446 8.13 -5.74 -29.56
N ASP A 447 9.32 -5.54 -30.12
CA ASP A 447 9.65 -5.93 -31.48
C ASP A 447 9.83 -7.46 -31.61
N TYR A 448 10.46 -8.11 -30.62
CA TYR A 448 10.89 -9.51 -30.73
C TYR A 448 10.38 -10.43 -29.62
N GLY A 449 9.60 -9.92 -28.65
CA GLY A 449 9.08 -10.73 -27.54
C GLY A 449 10.15 -11.16 -26.54
N ARG A 450 11.27 -10.42 -26.44
CA ARG A 450 12.31 -10.70 -25.45
C ARG A 450 11.74 -10.53 -24.02
N PRO A 451 11.93 -11.51 -23.11
CA PRO A 451 11.42 -11.41 -21.75
C PRO A 451 11.96 -10.17 -21.03
N PHE A 452 11.08 -9.44 -20.34
CA PHE A 452 11.44 -8.27 -19.55
C PHE A 452 11.01 -8.40 -18.09
N TYR A 453 9.77 -8.78 -17.81
CA TYR A 453 9.31 -8.99 -16.44
C TYR A 453 9.85 -10.28 -15.81
N TYR A 454 11.02 -10.24 -15.18
CA TYR A 454 11.62 -11.38 -14.48
C TYR A 454 12.56 -10.91 -13.36
N GLY A 455 12.87 -11.82 -12.45
CA GLY A 455 13.69 -11.56 -11.27
C GLY A 455 12.92 -10.90 -10.13
N LEU A 456 13.51 -10.96 -8.93
CA LEU A 456 12.88 -10.42 -7.72
C LEU A 456 12.74 -8.90 -7.75
N ASP A 457 13.71 -8.20 -8.33
CA ASP A 457 13.71 -6.74 -8.41
C ASP A 457 12.50 -6.21 -9.17
N ARG A 458 12.24 -6.74 -10.37
CA ARG A 458 11.10 -6.34 -11.20
C ARG A 458 9.78 -6.82 -10.61
N LEU A 459 9.76 -7.94 -9.90
CA LEU A 459 8.59 -8.42 -9.15
C LEU A 459 8.24 -7.46 -7.99
N SER A 460 9.25 -7.00 -7.25
CA SER A 460 9.07 -6.02 -6.18
C SER A 460 8.58 -4.68 -6.73
N ASP A 461 9.20 -4.18 -7.80
CA ASP A 461 8.74 -2.95 -8.49
C ASP A 461 7.31 -3.07 -9.04
N ALA A 462 6.93 -4.25 -9.56
CA ALA A 462 5.60 -4.52 -10.06
C ALA A 462 4.50 -4.48 -9.00
N SER A 463 4.87 -4.49 -7.72
CA SER A 463 3.91 -4.55 -6.62
C SER A 463 3.57 -3.17 -6.06
N ASP A 464 4.24 -2.09 -6.50
CA ASP A 464 4.06 -0.69 -6.03
C ASP A 464 3.80 -0.58 -4.52
N ASP A 465 4.70 -1.17 -3.74
CA ASP A 465 4.68 -1.12 -2.28
C ASP A 465 3.44 -1.79 -1.63
N ASN A 466 2.66 -2.56 -2.40
CA ASN A 466 1.52 -3.34 -1.92
C ASN A 466 1.92 -4.81 -1.68
N ILE A 467 1.83 -5.23 -0.42
CA ILE A 467 2.22 -6.58 0.03
C ILE A 467 1.32 -7.66 -0.59
N GLU A 468 0.00 -7.45 -0.64
CA GLU A 468 -0.91 -8.44 -1.24
C GLU A 468 -0.66 -8.59 -2.75
N GLN A 469 -0.39 -7.49 -3.46
CA GLN A 469 -0.02 -7.53 -4.87
C GLN A 469 1.27 -8.32 -5.09
N PHE A 470 2.28 -8.13 -4.22
CA PHE A 470 3.50 -8.92 -4.23
C PHE A 470 3.22 -10.40 -4.01
N ILE A 471 2.48 -10.76 -2.96
CA ILE A 471 2.13 -12.16 -2.64
C ILE A 471 1.36 -12.79 -3.81
N ASN A 472 0.46 -12.03 -4.43
CA ASN A 472 -0.36 -12.47 -5.55
C ASN A 472 0.48 -12.77 -6.81
N LEU A 473 1.39 -11.87 -7.18
CA LEU A 473 2.32 -12.06 -8.31
C LEU A 473 3.34 -13.17 -8.02
N ALA A 474 3.96 -13.16 -6.83
CA ALA A 474 4.90 -14.19 -6.39
C ALA A 474 4.23 -15.58 -6.35
N GLY A 475 2.97 -15.64 -5.93
CA GLY A 475 2.18 -16.87 -5.90
C GLY A 475 2.05 -17.53 -7.27
N ALA A 476 1.96 -16.75 -8.36
CA ALA A 476 1.95 -17.30 -9.72
C ALA A 476 3.27 -18.02 -10.05
N LEU A 477 4.41 -17.42 -9.69
CA LEU A 477 5.74 -18.01 -9.88
C LEU A 477 5.95 -19.25 -9.00
N ILE A 478 5.59 -19.16 -7.72
CA ILE A 478 5.73 -20.27 -6.76
C ILE A 478 4.94 -21.51 -7.22
N ASN A 479 3.75 -21.34 -7.81
CA ASN A 479 3.00 -22.49 -8.35
C ASN A 479 3.76 -23.23 -9.45
N GLN A 480 4.42 -22.50 -10.34
CA GLN A 480 5.20 -23.10 -11.41
C GLN A 480 6.46 -23.79 -10.87
N ILE A 481 7.10 -23.19 -9.86
CA ILE A 481 8.24 -23.80 -9.15
C ILE A 481 7.80 -25.09 -8.46
N GLU A 482 6.71 -25.04 -7.67
CA GLU A 482 6.17 -26.19 -6.96
C GLU A 482 5.80 -27.32 -7.93
N THR A 483 5.17 -26.99 -9.07
CA THR A 483 4.85 -27.96 -10.12
C THR A 483 6.12 -28.63 -10.67
N LYS A 484 7.21 -27.87 -10.89
CA LYS A 484 8.50 -28.43 -11.32
C LYS A 484 9.13 -29.32 -10.25
N VAL A 485 9.10 -28.90 -8.98
CA VAL A 485 9.64 -29.66 -7.84
C VAL A 485 8.91 -30.98 -7.67
N ILE A 486 7.57 -30.98 -7.72
CA ILE A 486 6.74 -32.20 -7.62
C ILE A 486 7.06 -33.16 -8.78
N ARG A 487 7.34 -32.63 -9.97
CA ARG A 487 7.73 -33.41 -11.15
C ARG A 487 9.21 -33.85 -11.14
N GLY A 488 9.96 -33.63 -10.05
CA GLY A 488 11.37 -33.99 -9.94
C GLY A 488 12.31 -33.18 -10.83
N ARG A 489 11.87 -32.03 -11.36
CA ARG A 489 12.69 -31.12 -12.17
C ARG A 489 13.42 -30.10 -11.30
N THR A 490 14.38 -29.38 -11.88
CA THR A 490 15.03 -28.25 -11.22
C THR A 490 14.02 -27.18 -10.83
N ALA A 491 14.17 -26.63 -9.63
CA ALA A 491 13.25 -25.65 -9.05
C ALA A 491 13.45 -24.23 -9.63
N GLN A 492 14.22 -24.08 -10.72
CA GLN A 492 14.50 -22.78 -11.32
C GLN A 492 13.50 -22.44 -12.43
N LEU A 493 13.07 -21.18 -12.46
CA LEU A 493 12.31 -20.59 -13.55
C LEU A 493 13.23 -19.74 -14.42
N ASP A 494 13.21 -20.00 -15.72
CA ASP A 494 13.82 -19.17 -16.75
C ASP A 494 13.05 -17.85 -16.94
N ALA A 495 13.73 -16.82 -17.47
CA ALA A 495 13.16 -15.49 -17.64
C ALA A 495 11.88 -15.46 -18.49
N ARG A 496 11.77 -16.31 -19.52
CA ARG A 496 10.58 -16.40 -20.38
C ARG A 496 9.37 -16.94 -19.62
N THR A 497 9.55 -18.02 -18.87
CA THR A 497 8.49 -18.58 -18.02
C THR A 497 8.03 -17.57 -16.96
N GLN A 498 8.96 -16.85 -16.31
CA GLN A 498 8.62 -15.80 -15.35
C GLN A 498 7.81 -14.66 -16.00
N HIS A 499 8.27 -14.15 -17.15
CA HIS A 499 7.60 -13.07 -17.88
C HIS A 499 6.18 -13.42 -18.27
N ASN A 500 5.96 -14.62 -18.81
CA ASN A 500 4.63 -15.08 -19.20
C ASN A 500 3.72 -15.22 -17.97
N ALA A 501 4.22 -15.84 -16.89
CA ALA A 501 3.45 -16.03 -15.67
C ALA A 501 3.00 -14.69 -15.04
N LEU A 502 3.91 -13.71 -14.98
CA LEU A 502 3.60 -12.38 -14.44
C LEU A 502 2.63 -11.62 -15.34
N THR A 503 2.81 -11.69 -16.66
CA THR A 503 1.93 -11.02 -17.63
C THR A 503 0.51 -11.60 -17.61
N GLU A 504 0.39 -12.94 -17.65
CA GLU A 504 -0.89 -13.62 -17.52
C GLU A 504 -1.58 -13.27 -16.20
N ARG A 505 -0.82 -13.24 -15.10
CA ARG A 505 -1.37 -12.90 -13.79
C ARG A 505 -1.83 -11.44 -13.72
N ALA A 506 -1.06 -10.50 -14.24
CA ALA A 506 -1.42 -9.08 -14.26
C ALA A 506 -2.71 -8.84 -15.06
N VAL A 507 -2.78 -9.37 -16.29
CA VAL A 507 -3.97 -9.26 -17.15
C VAL A 507 -5.20 -9.89 -16.50
N LYS A 508 -5.03 -11.08 -15.87
CA LYS A 508 -6.13 -11.73 -15.15
C LYS A 508 -6.65 -10.85 -14.00
N THR A 509 -5.74 -10.33 -13.17
CA THR A 509 -6.11 -9.49 -12.02
C THR A 509 -6.78 -8.19 -12.48
N MET A 510 -6.28 -7.54 -13.53
CA MET A 510 -6.90 -6.33 -14.08
C MET A 510 -8.28 -6.60 -14.68
N LYS A 511 -8.48 -7.75 -15.34
CA LYS A 511 -9.81 -8.16 -15.80
C LYS A 511 -10.79 -8.36 -14.64
N GLU A 512 -10.34 -8.98 -13.56
CA GLU A 512 -11.12 -9.26 -12.33
C GLU A 512 -11.38 -8.01 -11.46
N TRP A 513 -10.88 -6.83 -11.82
CA TRP A 513 -11.17 -5.60 -11.07
C TRP A 513 -12.65 -5.27 -11.00
N ASP A 514 -13.17 -5.35 -9.79
CA ASP A 514 -14.57 -5.11 -9.43
C ASP A 514 -14.65 -4.04 -8.34
N PHE A 515 -14.42 -2.79 -8.72
CA PHE A 515 -14.57 -1.62 -7.86
C PHE A 515 -15.29 -0.50 -8.62
N PRO A 516 -15.85 0.51 -7.93
CA PRO A 516 -16.64 1.54 -8.58
C PRO A 516 -15.88 2.24 -9.73
N ARG A 517 -16.56 2.40 -10.87
CA ARG A 517 -15.99 3.01 -12.09
C ARG A 517 -14.73 2.32 -12.64
N SER A 518 -14.49 1.05 -12.32
CA SER A 518 -13.32 0.29 -12.81
C SER A 518 -13.18 0.31 -14.34
N HIS A 519 -14.29 0.30 -15.08
CA HIS A 519 -14.28 0.39 -16.55
C HIS A 519 -13.72 1.73 -17.07
N LEU A 520 -14.05 2.85 -16.44
CA LEU A 520 -13.51 4.17 -16.79
C LEU A 520 -12.03 4.28 -16.39
N VAL A 521 -11.65 3.70 -15.24
CA VAL A 521 -10.24 3.63 -14.82
C VAL A 521 -9.42 2.85 -15.86
N LYS A 522 -9.93 1.71 -16.36
CA LYS A 522 -9.30 0.94 -17.44
C LYS A 522 -9.16 1.75 -18.73
N LYS A 523 -10.21 2.50 -19.15
CA LYS A 523 -10.15 3.39 -20.33
C LYS A 523 -9.04 4.45 -20.18
N MET A 524 -9.02 5.15 -19.05
CA MET A 524 -8.00 6.17 -18.75
C MET A 524 -6.58 5.58 -18.75
N ILE A 525 -6.40 4.41 -18.13
CA ILE A 525 -5.11 3.69 -18.11
C ILE A 525 -4.68 3.31 -19.51
N ALA A 526 -5.57 2.75 -20.33
CA ALA A 526 -5.27 2.38 -21.70
C ALA A 526 -4.86 3.60 -22.55
N PHE A 527 -5.50 4.75 -22.34
CA PHE A 527 -5.13 6.01 -22.99
C PHE A 527 -3.71 6.47 -22.59
N ILE A 528 -3.43 6.54 -21.29
CA ILE A 528 -2.10 6.92 -20.77
C ILE A 528 -1.04 5.93 -21.28
N ALA A 529 -1.33 4.64 -21.19
CA ALA A 529 -0.42 3.58 -21.61
C ALA A 529 -0.10 3.67 -23.10
N LYS A 530 -1.10 3.92 -23.96
CA LYS A 530 -0.88 4.09 -25.41
C LYS A 530 0.06 5.26 -25.70
N LYS A 531 -0.11 6.41 -25.04
CA LYS A 531 0.81 7.55 -25.17
C LYS A 531 2.23 7.18 -24.71
N CYS A 532 2.34 6.50 -23.58
CA CYS A 532 3.62 6.05 -23.02
C CYS A 532 4.35 5.04 -23.93
N VAL A 533 3.65 4.05 -24.47
CA VAL A 533 4.20 3.07 -25.42
C VAL A 533 4.70 3.78 -26.66
N ASN A 534 3.88 4.64 -27.28
CA ASN A 534 4.25 5.36 -28.49
C ASN A 534 5.52 6.21 -28.30
N LYS A 535 5.64 6.88 -27.14
CA LYS A 535 6.82 7.71 -26.82
C LYS A 535 8.06 6.88 -26.52
N THR A 536 7.89 5.70 -25.91
CA THR A 536 8.99 4.77 -25.57
C THR A 536 9.54 4.05 -26.81
N LEU A 537 8.66 3.68 -27.75
CA LEU A 537 9.02 2.98 -28.99
C LEU A 537 9.51 3.93 -30.11
N ALA A 538 9.57 5.23 -29.87
CA ALA A 538 10.17 6.16 -30.81
C ALA A 538 11.65 5.78 -31.07
N ALA A 539 12.08 5.82 -32.33
CA ALA A 539 13.38 5.30 -32.76
C ALA A 539 14.58 5.90 -32.00
N ASN A 540 14.47 7.15 -31.56
CA ASN A 540 15.51 7.85 -30.80
C ASN A 540 15.43 7.67 -29.28
N ALA A 541 14.46 6.87 -28.78
CA ALA A 541 14.18 6.65 -27.36
C ALA A 541 14.25 7.96 -26.54
N PRO A 542 13.35 8.93 -26.76
CA PRO A 542 13.50 10.30 -26.23
C PRO A 542 13.45 10.41 -24.71
N LEU A 543 13.08 9.33 -24.00
CA LEU A 543 13.00 9.27 -22.54
C LEU A 543 13.90 8.17 -21.97
N ASP A 544 14.98 7.80 -22.65
CA ASP A 544 15.89 6.70 -22.28
C ASP A 544 15.16 5.39 -21.94
N ASP A 545 14.84 5.18 -20.66
CA ASP A 545 14.20 3.98 -20.11
C ASP A 545 12.69 3.89 -20.33
N GLY A 546 12.09 4.92 -20.93
CA GLY A 546 10.68 4.94 -21.34
C GLY A 546 9.76 5.70 -20.39
N ALA A 547 8.49 5.81 -20.78
CA ALA A 547 7.47 6.48 -19.98
C ALA A 547 6.53 5.49 -19.29
N ASN A 548 6.15 5.80 -18.05
CA ASN A 548 5.03 5.14 -17.36
C ASN A 548 4.11 6.12 -16.64
N ALA A 549 4.31 7.42 -16.85
CA ALA A 549 3.53 8.48 -16.23
C ALA A 549 3.00 9.48 -17.27
N TYR A 550 1.90 10.13 -16.91
CA TYR A 550 1.30 11.24 -17.65
C TYR A 550 1.34 12.50 -16.78
N GLY A 551 1.99 13.55 -17.27
CA GLY A 551 2.16 14.81 -16.58
C GLY A 551 1.12 15.82 -17.02
N VAL A 552 0.39 16.35 -16.04
CA VAL A 552 -0.61 17.42 -16.19
C VAL A 552 -0.11 18.65 -15.44
N PRO A 553 -0.27 19.89 -15.94
CA PRO A 553 0.07 21.09 -15.18
C PRO A 553 -0.62 21.13 -13.82
N GLN A 554 0.13 21.46 -12.76
CA GLN A 554 -0.41 21.46 -11.39
C GLN A 554 -1.61 22.43 -11.24
N SER A 555 -1.57 23.58 -11.93
CA SER A 555 -2.65 24.56 -11.96
C SER A 555 -3.97 23.99 -12.50
N GLU A 556 -3.94 23.09 -13.49
CA GLU A 556 -5.13 22.41 -13.99
C GLU A 556 -5.69 21.44 -12.93
N MET A 557 -4.79 20.70 -12.26
CA MET A 557 -5.17 19.75 -11.22
C MET A 557 -5.84 20.40 -10.02
N GLU A 558 -5.50 21.65 -9.68
CA GLU A 558 -6.17 22.42 -8.61
C GLU A 558 -7.64 22.74 -8.95
N HIS A 559 -7.98 22.79 -10.23
CA HIS A 559 -9.35 23.05 -10.71
C HIS A 559 -10.15 21.77 -11.05
N LEU A 560 -9.54 20.59 -10.90
CA LEU A 560 -10.13 19.29 -11.25
C LEU A 560 -11.55 19.09 -10.71
N GLU A 561 -11.82 19.52 -9.47
CA GLU A 561 -13.12 19.30 -8.83
C GLU A 561 -14.26 20.05 -9.50
N ARG A 562 -13.99 21.28 -9.95
CA ARG A 562 -14.98 22.16 -10.56
C ARG A 562 -15.17 21.83 -12.04
N THR A 563 -14.08 21.49 -12.72
CA THR A 563 -14.07 21.33 -14.17
C THR A 563 -14.48 19.93 -14.62
N TYR A 564 -14.02 18.88 -13.93
CA TYR A 564 -14.23 17.48 -14.35
C TYR A 564 -14.60 16.56 -13.18
N PRO A 565 -15.82 16.64 -12.64
CA PRO A 565 -16.24 15.84 -11.47
C PRO A 565 -16.20 14.32 -11.73
N VAL A 566 -16.43 13.90 -12.98
CA VAL A 566 -16.34 12.47 -13.35
C VAL A 566 -14.90 11.99 -13.31
N LEU A 567 -13.97 12.73 -13.93
CA LEU A 567 -12.54 12.42 -13.93
C LEU A 567 -11.96 12.40 -12.52
N ARG A 568 -12.38 13.34 -11.65
CA ARG A 568 -12.01 13.32 -10.23
C ARG A 568 -12.29 11.97 -9.58
N GLN A 569 -13.49 11.44 -9.74
CA GLN A 569 -13.85 10.15 -9.14
C GLN A 569 -13.07 8.99 -9.78
N VAL A 570 -12.80 9.04 -11.09
CA VAL A 570 -11.97 8.03 -11.76
C VAL A 570 -10.54 8.03 -11.22
N LEU A 571 -9.93 9.21 -11.05
CA LEU A 571 -8.61 9.35 -10.44
C LEU A 571 -8.61 8.87 -8.98
N HIS A 572 -9.67 9.21 -8.24
CA HIS A 572 -9.84 8.79 -6.84
C HIS A 572 -9.88 7.27 -6.68
N TYR A 573 -10.72 6.57 -7.47
CA TYR A 573 -10.76 5.11 -7.45
C TYR A 573 -9.48 4.49 -8.03
N GLY A 574 -8.87 5.10 -9.06
CA GLY A 574 -7.59 4.64 -9.59
C GLY A 574 -6.48 4.65 -8.54
N LEU A 575 -6.41 5.69 -7.70
CA LEU A 575 -5.51 5.77 -6.55
C LEU A 575 -5.86 4.74 -5.48
N ALA A 576 -7.14 4.65 -5.12
CA ALA A 576 -7.58 3.82 -4.00
C ALA A 576 -7.36 2.32 -4.20
N TYR A 577 -7.25 1.88 -5.45
CA TYR A 577 -7.07 0.48 -5.83
C TYR A 577 -5.70 0.21 -6.49
N ASN A 578 -4.70 1.10 -6.32
CA ASN A 578 -3.35 0.97 -6.89
C ASN A 578 -3.28 0.80 -8.41
N ALA A 579 -4.29 1.30 -9.11
CA ALA A 579 -4.26 1.36 -10.56
C ALA A 579 -3.34 2.50 -11.04
N ILE A 580 -3.21 3.56 -10.24
CA ILE A 580 -2.31 4.69 -10.47
C ILE A 580 -1.72 5.21 -9.14
N SER A 581 -0.66 5.99 -9.23
CA SER A 581 -0.11 6.80 -8.14
C SER A 581 0.06 8.26 -8.60
N LEU A 582 -0.11 9.20 -7.68
CA LEU A 582 0.09 10.63 -7.95
C LEU A 582 1.41 11.13 -7.36
N ARG A 583 2.14 11.93 -8.13
CA ARG A 583 3.25 12.75 -7.64
C ARG A 583 2.95 14.22 -7.92
N GLU A 584 2.52 14.93 -6.89
CA GLU A 584 2.25 16.37 -6.97
C GLU A 584 3.54 17.20 -6.98
N ASN A 585 3.40 18.47 -7.39
CA ASN A 585 4.45 19.48 -7.30
C ASN A 585 5.80 19.08 -7.93
N TYR A 586 5.76 18.27 -8.99
CA TYR A 586 6.97 17.83 -9.69
C TYR A 586 7.51 18.95 -10.57
N GLN A 587 8.64 19.53 -10.17
CA GLN A 587 9.30 20.59 -10.91
C GLN A 587 10.12 20.01 -12.06
N CYS A 588 9.78 20.39 -13.30
CA CYS A 588 10.51 19.98 -14.48
C CYS A 588 10.28 20.99 -15.62
N LYS A 589 11.34 21.30 -16.39
CA LYS A 589 11.28 22.25 -17.53
C LYS A 589 10.65 23.61 -17.17
N ARG A 590 11.08 24.20 -16.06
CA ARG A 590 10.56 25.49 -15.54
C ARG A 590 9.04 25.50 -15.28
N LYS A 591 8.39 24.33 -15.19
CA LYS A 591 6.96 24.15 -14.90
C LYS A 591 6.75 23.21 -13.71
N VAL A 592 5.59 23.32 -13.08
CA VAL A 592 5.15 22.42 -12.00
C VAL A 592 4.09 21.48 -12.54
N TRP A 593 4.36 20.17 -12.43
CA TRP A 593 3.52 19.10 -12.95
C TRP A 593 2.96 18.25 -11.82
N CYS A 594 1.76 17.73 -12.02
CA CYS A 594 1.25 16.57 -11.32
C CYS A 594 1.43 15.35 -12.22
N LEU A 595 2.22 14.37 -11.77
CA LEU A 595 2.44 13.14 -12.52
C LEU A 595 1.44 12.08 -12.07
N ILE A 596 0.68 11.57 -13.03
CA ILE A 596 -0.20 10.40 -12.90
C ILE A 596 0.60 9.19 -13.39
N LYS A 597 1.22 8.47 -12.46
CA LYS A 597 2.02 7.27 -12.76
C LYS A 597 1.12 6.05 -12.77
N LEU A 598 1.26 5.20 -13.78
CA LEU A 598 0.58 3.91 -13.85
C LEU A 598 1.06 2.96 -12.75
N GLY A 599 0.14 2.17 -12.21
CA GLY A 599 0.44 1.11 -11.27
C GLY A 599 1.16 -0.07 -11.92
N GLY A 600 1.69 -0.99 -11.12
CA GLY A 600 2.57 -2.06 -11.55
C GLY A 600 1.85 -3.10 -12.41
N LEU A 601 0.58 -3.41 -12.08
CA LEU A 601 -0.24 -4.29 -12.94
C LEU A 601 -0.51 -3.64 -14.31
N PRO A 602 -0.98 -2.38 -14.40
CA PRO A 602 -1.06 -1.65 -15.67
C PRO A 602 0.24 -1.61 -16.47
N ILE A 603 1.38 -1.41 -15.79
CA ILE A 603 2.69 -1.39 -16.44
C ILE A 603 2.98 -2.75 -17.10
N ILE A 604 2.72 -3.86 -16.40
CA ILE A 604 2.92 -5.20 -16.96
C ILE A 604 1.96 -5.47 -18.13
N GLU A 605 0.65 -5.20 -17.94
CA GLU A 605 -0.36 -5.46 -18.97
C GLU A 605 -0.05 -4.71 -20.28
N HIS A 606 0.38 -3.46 -20.17
CA HIS A 606 0.69 -2.62 -21.33
C HIS A 606 2.16 -2.65 -21.75
N LYS A 607 2.97 -3.56 -21.19
CA LYS A 607 4.37 -3.77 -21.58
C LYS A 607 5.23 -2.49 -21.46
N LEU A 608 5.11 -1.79 -20.34
CA LEU A 608 5.85 -0.55 -20.03
C LEU A 608 7.02 -0.76 -19.06
N THR A 609 7.83 0.29 -18.87
CA THR A 609 8.94 0.32 -17.91
C THR A 609 8.47 0.50 -16.47
N PHE A 610 9.19 -0.07 -15.51
CA PHE A 610 9.05 0.30 -14.11
C PHE A 610 9.87 1.52 -13.73
N SER A 611 10.82 1.97 -14.55
CA SER A 611 11.69 3.09 -14.21
C SER A 611 10.92 4.36 -13.86
N LYS A 612 11.45 5.14 -12.91
CA LYS A 612 10.85 6.39 -12.46
C LYS A 612 11.61 7.54 -13.14
N GLY A 613 11.02 8.22 -14.12
CA GLY A 613 11.66 9.35 -14.78
C GLY A 613 10.94 9.86 -16.02
N GLY A 614 10.54 8.97 -16.93
CA GLY A 614 9.86 9.35 -18.15
C GLY A 614 8.36 9.61 -17.96
N PHE A 615 7.90 10.78 -18.44
CA PHE A 615 6.47 11.07 -18.54
C PHE A 615 6.07 11.65 -19.91
N CYS A 616 4.82 11.41 -20.28
CA CYS A 616 4.17 12.06 -21.41
C CYS A 616 3.49 13.34 -20.93
N GLU A 617 3.73 14.44 -21.63
CA GLU A 617 3.10 15.72 -21.31
C GLU A 617 1.69 15.77 -21.93
N GLY A 618 0.75 16.37 -21.22
CA GLY A 618 -0.56 16.72 -21.76
C GLY A 618 -1.44 17.45 -20.74
N HIS A 619 -2.75 17.40 -20.94
CA HIS A 619 -3.71 18.25 -20.23
C HIS A 619 -4.85 17.43 -19.60
N LEU A 620 -5.58 18.03 -18.65
CA LEU A 620 -6.77 17.38 -18.06
C LEU A 620 -7.86 17.07 -19.08
N VAL A 621 -8.00 17.92 -20.10
CA VAL A 621 -9.00 17.78 -21.16
C VAL A 621 -8.84 16.43 -21.88
N ASP A 622 -7.61 16.09 -22.28
CA ASP A 622 -7.27 14.81 -22.91
C ASP A 622 -7.74 13.61 -22.07
N LEU A 623 -7.52 13.66 -20.76
CA LEU A 623 -7.91 12.59 -19.84
C LEU A 623 -9.43 12.51 -19.71
N ALA A 624 -10.09 13.67 -19.62
CA ALA A 624 -11.54 13.74 -19.56
C ALA A 624 -12.17 13.17 -20.83
N GLU A 625 -11.68 13.54 -22.01
CA GLU A 625 -12.13 13.01 -23.30
C GLU A 625 -11.92 11.49 -23.41
N SER A 626 -10.83 10.96 -22.85
CA SER A 626 -10.55 9.52 -22.89
C SER A 626 -11.56 8.65 -22.13
N ILE A 627 -12.35 9.24 -21.24
CA ILE A 627 -13.34 8.55 -20.41
C ILE A 627 -14.79 8.89 -20.78
N VAL A 628 -15.02 9.74 -21.79
CA VAL A 628 -16.36 9.99 -22.33
C VAL A 628 -16.88 8.72 -23.02
N GLU A 629 -18.17 8.43 -22.87
CA GLU A 629 -18.84 7.29 -23.51
C GLU A 629 -19.19 7.55 -24.96
#